data_AF-A0A9W8LSE0-F1
#
_entry.id   AF-A0A9W8LSE0-F1
#
_cell.length_a   1.000
_cell.length_b   1.000
_cell.length_c   1.000
_cell.angle_alpha   90.00
_cell.angle_beta   90.00
_cell.angle_gamma   90.00
#
_symmetry.space_group_name_H-M   'P 1'
#
loop_
_entity.id
_entity.type
_entity.pdbx_description
1 polymer ?
#
loop_
_entity_poly.entity_id
_entity_poly.type
_entity_poly.pdbx_seq_one_letter_code
_entity_poly.pdbx_strand_id
1 'polypeptide(L)'
;MTAATATGPSITLVSAPGKVLAVGGYLVLDRSHSGLVVGTDACLYAAVQTQSLDVSRETYAGTIGDQDVPIVVVSPQFESAWWKYTFNAKSNTLSQIDSASQDTNNFVRIVLHTTLALVNKRDPKKLQALLAAETGSSEHRVGLKIVLAADNDFYSQREILEKMGLELTSRSLASVPAMAATGKTLRSVHKTGLGSSASLVTSLVASLLVHFGILDKKGICADTEQSSSESLSLQLIHNVAQYAHCLAQGKVGSGFDVSAAVYGSHRYRRFSPSVLGAAMGNDSDAVELVRITSPDNAGWDSEVVPVQVPPGLILRLADVDAGSNTPSMVKKVLFWRETNPQQANALWTSLDEANNRIRQLWDDLSSAHYRDSADYDSAIN
;
A
#
# COMPACT_ATOMS: atom_id res chain seq x y z
N MET A 1 -23.30 10.42 34.42
CA MET A 1 -23.05 8.97 34.37
C MET A 1 -23.76 8.41 33.15
N THR A 2 -23.09 8.42 32.01
CA THR A 2 -23.57 7.79 30.77
C THR A 2 -22.81 6.48 30.63
N ALA A 3 -23.55 5.38 30.76
CA ALA A 3 -23.05 4.03 30.67
C ALA A 3 -22.28 3.83 29.37
N ALA A 4 -21.01 3.45 29.49
CA ALA A 4 -20.24 2.90 28.38
C ALA A 4 -20.91 1.58 27.98
N THR A 5 -21.73 1.63 26.94
CA THR A 5 -22.22 0.43 26.26
C THR A 5 -21.01 -0.36 25.80
N ALA A 6 -20.87 -1.58 26.30
CA ALA A 6 -19.85 -2.54 25.87
C ALA A 6 -19.95 -2.71 24.33
N THR A 7 -19.02 -2.08 23.61
CA THR A 7 -18.90 -2.21 22.17
C THR A 7 -18.26 -3.57 21.88
N GLY A 8 -18.90 -4.37 21.01
CA GLY A 8 -18.25 -5.56 20.44
C GLY A 8 -16.91 -5.23 19.79
N PRO A 9 -16.12 -6.25 19.37
CA PRO A 9 -14.78 -6.01 18.84
C PRO A 9 -14.83 -5.02 17.67
N SER A 10 -14.10 -3.91 17.77
CA SER A 10 -13.99 -2.93 16.70
C SER A 10 -13.19 -3.56 15.56
N ILE A 11 -13.75 -3.54 14.36
CA ILE A 11 -13.08 -3.97 13.13
C ILE A 11 -12.93 -2.76 12.22
N THR A 12 -11.71 -2.51 11.77
CA THR A 12 -11.39 -1.50 10.77
C THR A 12 -10.89 -2.20 9.52
N LEU A 13 -11.65 -2.11 8.43
CA LEU A 13 -11.29 -2.64 7.12
C LEU A 13 -10.99 -1.48 6.18
N VAL A 14 -9.80 -1.47 5.59
CA VAL A 14 -9.40 -0.51 4.56
C VAL A 14 -8.83 -1.27 3.37
N SER A 15 -9.16 -0.81 2.16
CA SER A 15 -8.58 -1.29 0.91
C SER A 15 -7.69 -0.22 0.28
N ALA A 16 -6.74 -0.66 -0.55
CA ALA A 16 -5.94 0.21 -1.41
C ALA A 16 -5.82 -0.42 -2.80
N PRO A 17 -6.03 0.35 -3.89
CA PRO A 17 -5.98 -0.18 -5.24
C PRO A 17 -4.57 -0.59 -5.67
N GLY A 18 -4.50 -1.46 -6.66
CA GLY A 18 -3.30 -1.70 -7.46
C GLY A 18 -3.05 -0.56 -8.45
N LYS A 19 -2.00 -0.70 -9.26
CA LYS A 19 -1.54 0.36 -10.15
C LYS A 19 -0.93 -0.13 -11.46
N VAL A 20 -1.16 0.64 -12.52
CA VAL A 20 -0.54 0.50 -13.83
C VAL A 20 0.13 1.82 -14.20
N LEU A 21 1.42 1.76 -14.54
CA LEU A 21 2.11 2.92 -15.12
C LEU A 21 1.82 2.91 -16.63
N ALA A 22 0.84 3.70 -17.06
CA ALA A 22 0.42 3.76 -18.45
C ALA A 22 1.51 4.37 -19.34
N VAL A 23 2.11 5.47 -18.88
CA VAL A 23 3.25 6.12 -19.56
C VAL A 23 4.25 6.70 -18.55
N GLY A 24 5.49 6.98 -19.00
CA GLY A 24 6.56 7.51 -18.14
C GLY A 24 7.50 6.46 -17.54
N GLY A 25 7.51 5.23 -18.09
CA GLY A 25 8.46 4.19 -17.70
C GLY A 25 9.91 4.68 -17.80
N TYR A 26 10.72 4.40 -16.78
CA TYR A 26 12.07 4.96 -16.55
C TYR A 26 12.15 6.47 -16.34
N LEU A 27 11.39 7.28 -17.10
CA LEU A 27 11.35 8.73 -16.96
C LEU A 27 10.90 9.17 -15.57
N VAL A 28 9.91 8.49 -14.98
CA VAL A 28 9.38 8.77 -13.62
C VAL A 28 10.42 8.60 -12.50
N LEU A 29 11.60 8.03 -12.80
CA LEU A 29 12.74 7.99 -11.87
C LEU A 29 13.45 9.35 -11.78
N ASP A 30 13.16 10.30 -12.65
CA ASP A 30 13.75 11.62 -12.68
C ASP A 30 12.66 12.67 -12.43
N ARG A 31 12.92 13.61 -11.52
CA ARG A 31 11.91 14.58 -11.08
C ARG A 31 11.54 15.56 -12.21
N SER A 32 12.40 15.76 -13.22
CA SER A 32 12.06 16.59 -14.38
C SER A 32 10.86 16.04 -15.16
N HIS A 33 10.59 14.74 -15.06
CA HIS A 33 9.57 14.06 -15.84
C HIS A 33 8.38 13.63 -14.97
N SER A 34 7.27 13.33 -15.63
CA SER A 34 6.08 12.78 -14.98
C SER A 34 5.68 11.42 -15.57
N GLY A 35 4.94 10.64 -14.79
CA GLY A 35 4.29 9.42 -15.24
C GLY A 35 2.77 9.56 -15.18
N LEU A 36 2.06 8.86 -16.05
CA LEU A 36 0.61 8.69 -15.94
C LEU A 36 0.35 7.34 -15.31
N VAL A 37 -0.27 7.34 -14.13
CA VAL A 37 -0.58 6.13 -13.38
C VAL A 37 -2.08 5.96 -13.31
N VAL A 38 -2.54 4.75 -13.58
CA VAL A 38 -3.95 4.36 -13.47
C VAL A 38 -4.08 3.44 -12.26
N GLY A 39 -4.96 3.81 -11.33
CA GLY A 39 -5.38 2.92 -10.24
C GLY A 39 -6.26 1.81 -10.81
N THR A 40 -6.04 0.58 -10.38
CA THR A 40 -6.88 -0.56 -10.82
C THR A 40 -8.11 -0.70 -9.93
N ASP A 41 -9.11 -1.40 -10.43
CA ASP A 41 -10.25 -1.90 -9.66
C ASP A 41 -9.86 -2.99 -8.66
N ALA A 42 -8.83 -3.79 -8.97
CA ALA A 42 -8.25 -4.74 -8.03
C ALA A 42 -7.62 -4.03 -6.81
N CYS A 43 -7.95 -4.50 -5.62
CA CYS A 43 -7.55 -3.94 -4.34
C CYS A 43 -6.88 -4.97 -3.41
N LEU A 44 -6.08 -4.44 -2.47
CA LEU A 44 -5.59 -5.19 -1.31
C LEU A 44 -6.21 -4.62 -0.04
N TYR A 45 -6.65 -5.51 0.83
CA TYR A 45 -7.45 -5.26 2.02
C TYR A 45 -6.65 -5.58 3.28
N ALA A 46 -6.71 -4.67 4.25
CA ALA A 46 -6.22 -4.87 5.60
C ALA A 46 -7.36 -4.71 6.60
N ALA A 47 -7.69 -5.78 7.32
CA ALA A 47 -8.64 -5.78 8.41
C ALA A 47 -7.89 -5.80 9.74
N VAL A 48 -8.06 -4.77 10.57
CA VAL A 48 -7.51 -4.69 11.93
C VAL A 48 -8.65 -4.86 12.92
N GLN A 49 -8.51 -5.82 13.83
CA GLN A 49 -9.48 -6.11 14.88
C GLN A 49 -8.79 -6.09 16.24
N THR A 50 -9.36 -5.34 17.18
CA THR A 50 -9.00 -5.48 18.60
C THR A 50 -9.75 -6.67 19.18
N GLN A 51 -9.01 -7.63 19.75
CA GLN A 51 -9.61 -8.82 20.37
C GLN A 51 -8.71 -9.42 21.45
N SER A 52 -9.29 -10.31 22.27
CA SER A 52 -8.53 -11.16 23.18
C SER A 52 -7.70 -12.17 22.37
N LEU A 53 -6.40 -12.20 22.62
CA LEU A 53 -5.46 -13.13 22.00
C LEU A 53 -4.92 -14.08 23.07
N ASP A 54 -4.86 -15.36 22.72
CA ASP A 54 -4.13 -16.35 23.51
C ASP A 54 -2.63 -16.05 23.40
N VAL A 55 -2.03 -15.76 24.55
CA VAL A 55 -0.63 -15.41 24.75
C VAL A 55 0.07 -16.40 25.68
N SER A 56 -0.48 -17.60 25.83
CA SER A 56 0.15 -18.68 26.57
C SER A 56 1.53 -19.02 25.99
N ARG A 57 2.38 -19.70 26.77
CA ARG A 57 3.73 -20.07 26.32
C ARG A 57 3.72 -21.06 25.15
N GLU A 58 2.65 -21.83 25.02
CA GLU A 58 2.43 -22.75 23.90
C GLU A 58 2.12 -22.00 22.61
N THR A 59 1.46 -20.84 22.71
CA THR A 59 1.03 -20.04 21.56
C THR A 59 2.01 -18.90 21.23
N TYR A 60 2.69 -18.32 22.21
CA TYR A 60 3.70 -17.26 22.03
C TYR A 60 5.04 -17.72 22.61
N ALA A 61 6.04 -17.88 21.75
CA ALA A 61 7.40 -18.23 22.15
C ALA A 61 8.09 -17.06 22.89
N GLY A 62 7.83 -16.89 24.18
CA GLY A 62 8.42 -15.83 25.00
C GLY A 62 7.54 -15.41 26.16
N THR A 63 8.02 -14.45 26.97
CA THR A 63 7.18 -13.79 27.99
C THR A 63 6.77 -12.43 27.44
N ILE A 64 5.47 -12.17 27.34
CA ILE A 64 4.93 -10.86 26.95
C ILE A 64 5.00 -9.94 28.16
N GLY A 65 5.77 -8.85 28.06
CA GLY A 65 5.90 -7.86 29.12
C GLY A 65 4.66 -6.98 29.25
N ASP A 66 4.48 -6.29 30.37
CA ASP A 66 3.26 -5.48 30.64
C ASP A 66 3.08 -4.28 29.70
N GLN A 67 4.12 -3.93 28.94
CA GLN A 67 4.09 -2.85 27.95
C GLN A 67 4.01 -3.38 26.51
N ASP A 68 3.89 -4.70 26.33
CA ASP A 68 3.86 -5.34 25.03
C ASP A 68 2.41 -5.54 24.56
N VAL A 69 2.07 -4.94 23.43
CA VAL A 69 0.82 -5.19 22.71
C VAL A 69 1.03 -6.40 21.79
N PRO A 70 0.32 -7.53 22.01
CA PRO A 70 0.41 -8.69 21.13
C PRO A 70 -0.31 -8.43 19.80
N ILE A 71 0.29 -8.91 18.71
CA ILE A 71 -0.21 -8.72 17.34
C ILE A 71 -0.12 -10.06 16.61
N VAL A 72 -1.19 -10.45 15.92
CA VAL A 72 -1.22 -11.60 15.01
C VAL A 72 -1.57 -11.09 13.62
N VAL A 73 -0.74 -11.41 12.64
CA VAL A 73 -1.00 -11.11 11.22
C VAL A 73 -1.21 -12.43 10.49
N VAL A 74 -2.27 -12.52 9.68
CA VAL A 74 -2.56 -13.68 8.83
C VAL A 74 -2.87 -13.21 7.41
N SER A 75 -2.36 -13.94 6.42
CA SER A 75 -2.74 -13.77 5.02
C SER A 75 -3.27 -15.09 4.45
N PRO A 76 -4.59 -15.30 4.41
CA PRO A 76 -5.19 -16.62 4.18
C PRO A 76 -4.99 -17.17 2.76
N GLN A 77 -4.62 -16.32 1.80
CA GLN A 77 -4.40 -16.74 0.41
C GLN A 77 -3.10 -17.53 0.20
N PHE A 78 -2.20 -17.53 1.18
CA PHE A 78 -0.91 -18.19 1.06
C PHE A 78 -0.77 -19.30 2.11
N GLU A 79 -0.03 -20.33 1.72
CA GLU A 79 0.37 -21.39 2.62
C GLU A 79 1.29 -20.82 3.70
N SER A 80 0.97 -21.13 4.96
CA SER A 80 1.82 -20.79 6.11
C SER A 80 2.15 -19.28 6.21
N ALA A 81 1.23 -18.40 5.79
CA ALA A 81 1.43 -16.95 5.92
C ALA A 81 0.75 -16.40 7.18
N TRP A 82 1.42 -16.60 8.31
CA TRP A 82 1.06 -15.96 9.57
C TRP A 82 2.31 -15.58 10.37
N TRP A 83 2.21 -14.48 11.09
CA TRP A 83 3.29 -13.91 11.90
C TRP A 83 2.74 -13.38 13.22
N LYS A 84 3.48 -13.60 14.31
CA LYS A 84 3.16 -13.06 15.64
C LYS A 84 4.22 -12.05 16.04
N TYR A 85 3.78 -10.89 16.48
CA TYR A 85 4.63 -9.81 16.95
C TYR A 85 4.22 -9.33 18.34
N THR A 86 5.14 -8.65 19.01
CA THR A 86 4.85 -7.76 20.13
C THR A 86 5.37 -6.38 19.83
N PHE A 87 4.56 -5.36 20.10
CA PHE A 87 4.99 -3.97 20.06
C PHE A 87 5.11 -3.43 21.49
N ASN A 88 6.32 -3.06 21.91
CA ASN A 88 6.55 -2.50 23.23
C ASN A 88 6.28 -0.98 23.21
N ALA A 89 5.22 -0.56 23.89
CA ALA A 89 4.80 0.85 23.93
C ALA A 89 5.76 1.76 24.71
N LYS A 90 6.66 1.20 25.53
CA LYS A 90 7.66 1.99 26.27
C LYS A 90 8.90 2.25 25.43
N SER A 91 9.43 1.23 24.76
CA SER A 91 10.65 1.34 23.94
C SER A 91 10.39 1.66 22.47
N ASN A 92 9.15 1.64 21.99
CA ASN A 92 8.79 1.78 20.56
C ASN A 92 9.48 0.73 19.67
N THR A 93 9.62 -0.49 20.18
CA THR A 93 10.27 -1.59 19.45
C THR A 93 9.26 -2.66 19.09
N LEU A 94 9.34 -3.14 17.85
CA LEU A 94 8.57 -4.30 17.39
C LEU A 94 9.48 -5.54 17.40
N SER A 95 9.03 -6.61 18.05
CA SER A 95 9.71 -7.90 18.07
C SER A 95 8.84 -8.95 17.40
N GLN A 96 9.43 -9.74 16.49
CA GLN A 96 8.76 -10.94 15.97
C GLN A 96 8.97 -12.08 16.96
N ILE A 97 7.86 -12.66 17.42
CA ILE A 97 7.87 -13.73 18.42
C ILE A 97 7.86 -15.08 17.74
N ASP A 98 7.06 -15.22 16.68
CA ASP A 98 6.84 -16.50 16.03
C ASP A 98 6.30 -16.30 14.60
N SER A 99 6.41 -17.33 13.77
CA SER A 99 5.90 -17.37 12.40
C SER A 99 5.88 -18.81 11.91
N ALA A 100 5.01 -19.09 10.93
CA ALA A 100 4.82 -20.45 10.41
C ALA A 100 6.08 -21.12 9.85
N SER A 101 7.04 -20.33 9.35
CA SER A 101 8.23 -20.84 8.64
C SER A 101 9.55 -20.19 9.09
N GLN A 102 9.56 -19.58 10.29
CA GLN A 102 10.65 -18.71 10.77
C GLN A 102 10.99 -17.57 9.79
N ASP A 103 10.05 -17.23 8.90
CA ASP A 103 10.22 -16.18 7.92
C ASP A 103 9.75 -14.83 8.46
N THR A 104 10.24 -13.76 7.86
CA THR A 104 9.81 -12.41 8.19
C THR A 104 9.18 -11.79 6.94
N ASN A 105 8.05 -11.12 7.11
CA ASN A 105 7.53 -10.23 6.09
C ASN A 105 8.00 -8.80 6.38
N ASN A 106 9.07 -8.37 5.70
CA ASN A 106 9.70 -7.09 5.99
C ASN A 106 8.75 -5.89 5.81
N PHE A 107 7.83 -5.94 4.83
CA PHE A 107 6.84 -4.88 4.63
C PHE A 107 5.88 -4.80 5.82
N VAL A 108 5.30 -5.94 6.24
CA VAL A 108 4.40 -5.98 7.40
C VAL A 108 5.12 -5.52 8.67
N ARG A 109 6.32 -6.04 8.92
CA ARG A 109 7.13 -5.68 10.09
C ARG A 109 7.40 -4.18 10.16
N ILE A 110 7.87 -3.58 9.06
CA ILE A 110 8.18 -2.15 9.02
C ILE A 110 6.91 -1.30 9.17
N VAL A 111 5.81 -1.67 8.52
CA VAL A 111 4.54 -0.93 8.65
C VAL A 111 4.01 -0.98 10.08
N LEU A 112 4.01 -2.15 10.72
CA LEU A 112 3.60 -2.29 12.11
C LEU A 112 4.46 -1.41 13.02
N HIS A 113 5.78 -1.51 12.88
CA HIS A 113 6.72 -0.74 13.71
C HIS A 113 6.53 0.77 13.54
N THR A 114 6.59 1.26 12.30
CA THR A 114 6.48 2.70 12.01
C THR A 114 5.10 3.25 12.38
N THR A 115 4.02 2.58 11.99
CA THR A 115 2.66 3.11 12.24
C THR A 115 2.32 3.10 13.73
N LEU A 116 2.69 2.04 14.46
CA LEU A 116 2.45 1.97 15.91
C LEU A 116 3.33 2.94 16.69
N ALA A 117 4.60 3.14 16.29
CA ALA A 117 5.45 4.17 16.88
C ALA A 117 4.87 5.58 16.68
N LEU A 118 4.32 5.85 15.49
CA LEU A 118 3.63 7.11 15.21
C LEU A 118 2.35 7.27 16.04
N VAL A 119 1.51 6.23 16.13
CA VAL A 119 0.31 6.23 16.99
C VAL A 119 0.71 6.50 18.44
N ASN A 120 1.69 5.76 18.97
CA ASN A 120 2.16 5.90 20.34
C ASN A 120 2.71 7.29 20.61
N LYS A 121 3.42 7.89 19.64
CA LYS A 121 3.99 9.23 19.79
C LYS A 121 2.93 10.33 19.73
N ARG A 122 1.91 10.19 18.86
CA ARG A 122 0.84 11.19 18.70
C ARG A 122 -0.21 11.11 19.81
N ASP A 123 -0.62 9.90 20.18
CA ASP A 123 -1.58 9.67 21.25
C ASP A 123 -1.27 8.35 22.00
N PRO A 124 -0.37 8.40 23.01
CA PRO A 124 0.00 7.22 23.80
C PRO A 124 -1.20 6.53 24.46
N LYS A 125 -2.28 7.27 24.73
CA LYS A 125 -3.47 6.75 25.42
C LYS A 125 -4.16 5.64 24.61
N LYS A 126 -4.02 5.66 23.28
CA LYS A 126 -4.60 4.65 22.38
C LYS A 126 -4.03 3.26 22.62
N LEU A 127 -2.71 3.14 22.77
CA LEU A 127 -2.06 1.87 23.08
C LEU A 127 -2.20 1.52 24.57
N GLN A 128 -2.15 2.52 25.47
CA GLN A 128 -2.38 2.29 26.90
C GLN A 128 -3.77 1.71 27.16
N ALA A 129 -4.79 2.12 26.41
CA ALA A 129 -6.13 1.56 26.52
C ALA A 129 -6.18 0.06 26.16
N LEU A 130 -5.41 -0.37 25.15
CA LEU A 130 -5.27 -1.80 24.84
C LEU A 130 -4.55 -2.56 25.97
N LEU A 131 -3.46 -2.00 26.48
CA LEU A 131 -2.65 -2.62 27.54
C LEU A 131 -3.41 -2.75 28.86
N ALA A 132 -4.29 -1.79 29.17
CA ALA A 132 -5.11 -1.79 30.38
C ALA A 132 -6.37 -2.66 30.27
N ALA A 133 -6.69 -3.19 29.09
CA ALA A 133 -7.91 -3.96 28.89
C ALA A 133 -7.78 -5.38 29.47
N GLU A 134 -8.70 -5.73 30.36
CA GLU A 134 -8.72 -7.03 31.04
C GLU A 134 -9.38 -8.12 30.18
N THR A 135 -8.80 -9.32 30.17
CA THR A 135 -9.26 -10.50 29.41
C THR A 135 -9.81 -11.62 30.31
N GLY A 136 -9.85 -11.40 31.62
CA GLY A 136 -10.32 -12.38 32.61
C GLY A 136 -9.39 -13.59 32.83
N SER A 137 -8.27 -13.69 32.11
CA SER A 137 -7.26 -14.75 32.27
C SER A 137 -5.86 -14.19 32.01
N SER A 138 -4.87 -14.64 32.79
CA SER A 138 -3.45 -14.29 32.57
C SER A 138 -2.86 -14.86 31.29
N GLU A 139 -3.51 -15.88 30.70
CA GLU A 139 -3.10 -16.50 29.43
C GLU A 139 -3.61 -15.75 28.21
N HIS A 140 -4.44 -14.72 28.42
CA HIS A 140 -5.02 -13.94 27.34
C HIS A 140 -4.68 -12.47 27.52
N ARG A 141 -4.45 -11.75 26.42
CA ARG A 141 -4.28 -10.29 26.44
C ARG A 141 -5.02 -9.66 25.27
N VAL A 142 -5.56 -8.46 25.48
CA VAL A 142 -6.15 -7.70 24.38
C VAL A 142 -5.02 -7.24 23.45
N GLY A 143 -5.19 -7.51 22.17
CA GLY A 143 -4.23 -7.15 21.14
C GLY A 143 -4.87 -7.02 19.78
N LEU A 144 -4.03 -7.06 18.73
CA LEU A 144 -4.47 -6.84 17.35
C LEU A 144 -4.45 -8.14 16.55
N LYS A 145 -5.59 -8.52 15.99
CA LYS A 145 -5.65 -9.50 14.89
C LYS A 145 -5.75 -8.74 13.57
N ILE A 146 -4.84 -9.03 12.66
CA ILE A 146 -4.73 -8.39 11.35
C ILE A 146 -4.88 -9.45 10.27
N VAL A 147 -5.81 -9.23 9.35
CA VAL A 147 -6.01 -10.08 8.18
C VAL A 147 -5.67 -9.29 6.92
N LEU A 148 -4.79 -9.85 6.09
CA LEU A 148 -4.35 -9.27 4.83
C LEU A 148 -4.79 -10.16 3.67
N ALA A 149 -5.59 -9.62 2.77
CA ALA A 149 -6.05 -10.33 1.57
C ALA A 149 -6.05 -9.39 0.36
N ALA A 150 -5.95 -9.92 -0.85
CA ALA A 150 -5.93 -9.17 -2.09
C ALA A 150 -6.86 -9.82 -3.12
N ASP A 151 -7.37 -9.02 -4.04
CA ASP A 151 -8.04 -9.54 -5.22
C ASP A 151 -7.09 -10.43 -6.04
N ASN A 152 -7.67 -11.41 -6.73
CA ASN A 152 -6.92 -12.45 -7.43
C ASN A 152 -5.93 -11.87 -8.45
N ASP A 153 -6.25 -10.71 -9.03
CA ASP A 153 -5.49 -9.98 -10.04
C ASP A 153 -4.07 -9.60 -9.62
N PHE A 154 -3.76 -9.58 -8.31
CA PHE A 154 -2.39 -9.35 -7.83
C PHE A 154 -1.45 -10.55 -8.07
N TYR A 155 -2.01 -11.73 -8.35
CA TYR A 155 -1.28 -12.99 -8.48
C TYR A 155 -1.67 -13.73 -9.76
N SER A 156 -0.69 -14.40 -10.39
CA SER A 156 -0.96 -15.24 -11.56
C SER A 156 -1.95 -16.35 -11.20
N GLN A 157 -3.04 -16.44 -11.96
CA GLN A 157 -4.07 -17.47 -11.80
C GLN A 157 -3.87 -18.67 -12.74
N ARG A 158 -2.77 -18.68 -13.51
CA ARG A 158 -2.52 -19.69 -14.54
C ARG A 158 -2.57 -21.12 -13.99
N GLU A 159 -1.86 -21.39 -12.89
CA GLU A 159 -1.84 -22.72 -12.29
C GLU A 159 -3.19 -23.13 -11.68
N ILE A 160 -3.98 -22.18 -11.21
CA ILE A 160 -5.33 -22.44 -10.69
C ILE A 160 -6.24 -22.85 -11.84
N LEU A 161 -6.23 -22.10 -12.95
CA LEU A 161 -6.99 -22.44 -14.14
C LEU A 161 -6.57 -23.79 -14.73
N GLU A 162 -5.27 -24.09 -14.77
CA GLU A 162 -4.75 -25.36 -15.25
C GLU A 162 -5.23 -26.53 -14.38
N LYS A 163 -5.20 -26.40 -13.04
CA LYS A 163 -5.77 -27.39 -12.10
C LYS A 163 -7.29 -27.56 -12.26
N MET A 164 -8.00 -26.50 -12.64
CA MET A 164 -9.44 -26.54 -12.92
C MET A 164 -9.75 -27.09 -14.32
N GLY A 165 -8.75 -27.34 -15.17
CA GLY A 165 -8.95 -27.75 -16.56
C GLY A 165 -9.59 -26.68 -17.44
N LEU A 166 -9.36 -25.39 -17.12
CA LEU A 166 -9.94 -24.24 -17.82
C LEU A 166 -8.94 -23.55 -18.74
N GLU A 167 -9.43 -23.03 -19.86
CA GLU A 167 -8.63 -22.24 -20.81
C GLU A 167 -8.18 -20.89 -20.21
N LEU A 168 -7.09 -20.31 -20.70
CA LEU A 168 -6.57 -19.01 -20.26
C LEU A 168 -7.38 -17.84 -20.86
N THR A 169 -8.63 -17.68 -20.43
CA THR A 169 -9.54 -16.62 -20.88
C THR A 169 -10.07 -15.79 -19.72
N SER A 170 -10.52 -14.57 -19.99
CA SER A 170 -11.19 -13.73 -18.98
C SER A 170 -12.45 -14.38 -18.40
N ARG A 171 -13.15 -15.20 -19.20
CA ARG A 171 -14.32 -15.96 -18.72
C ARG A 171 -13.91 -17.02 -17.69
N SER A 172 -12.82 -17.74 -17.95
CA SER A 172 -12.28 -18.71 -16.99
C SER A 172 -11.79 -18.04 -15.72
N LEU A 173 -11.11 -16.89 -15.82
CA LEU A 173 -10.68 -16.10 -14.66
C LEU A 173 -11.87 -15.71 -13.77
N ALA A 174 -12.99 -15.29 -14.37
CA ALA A 174 -14.20 -14.93 -13.63
C ALA A 174 -14.85 -16.10 -12.87
N SER A 175 -14.47 -17.35 -13.16
CA SER A 175 -14.95 -18.53 -12.42
C SER A 175 -14.10 -18.86 -11.18
N VAL A 176 -12.92 -18.25 -11.03
CA VAL A 176 -12.07 -18.44 -9.85
C VAL A 176 -12.72 -17.72 -8.67
N PRO A 177 -12.91 -18.39 -7.51
CA PRO A 177 -13.46 -17.75 -6.32
C PRO A 177 -12.67 -16.50 -5.92
N ALA A 178 -13.37 -15.45 -5.47
CA ALA A 178 -12.71 -14.24 -4.99
C ALA A 178 -11.73 -14.55 -3.84
N MET A 179 -10.57 -13.89 -3.84
CA MET A 179 -9.50 -14.08 -2.86
C MET A 179 -9.12 -15.56 -2.69
N ALA A 180 -9.00 -16.28 -3.80
CA ALA A 180 -8.70 -17.70 -3.79
C ALA A 180 -7.34 -18.00 -3.14
N ALA A 181 -7.24 -19.16 -2.49
CA ALA A 181 -5.97 -19.69 -2.04
C ALA A 181 -5.06 -19.95 -3.25
N THR A 182 -3.85 -19.40 -3.20
CA THR A 182 -2.86 -19.52 -4.26
C THR A 182 -2.23 -20.92 -4.34
N GLY A 183 -2.38 -21.73 -3.28
CA GLY A 183 -1.69 -23.02 -3.14
C GLY A 183 -0.16 -22.88 -3.16
N LYS A 184 0.34 -21.70 -2.77
CA LYS A 184 1.75 -21.34 -2.75
C LYS A 184 2.08 -20.55 -1.50
N THR A 185 3.37 -20.54 -1.16
CA THR A 185 3.92 -19.61 -0.16
C THR A 185 3.97 -18.19 -0.74
N LEU A 186 4.02 -17.18 0.14
CA LEU A 186 4.18 -15.78 -0.24
C LEU A 186 5.45 -15.51 -1.10
N ARG A 187 6.49 -16.34 -0.95
CA ARG A 187 7.75 -16.20 -1.71
C ARG A 187 7.68 -16.81 -3.11
N SER A 188 6.87 -17.86 -3.29
CA SER A 188 6.79 -18.61 -4.55
C SER A 188 5.63 -18.18 -5.45
N VAL A 189 4.67 -17.41 -4.93
CA VAL A 189 3.59 -16.85 -5.75
C VAL A 189 4.13 -15.89 -6.80
N HIS A 190 3.67 -16.04 -8.04
CA HIS A 190 3.98 -15.10 -9.12
C HIS A 190 3.08 -13.88 -8.99
N LYS A 191 3.69 -12.69 -8.94
CA LYS A 191 2.99 -11.40 -8.87
C LYS A 191 2.82 -10.83 -10.27
N THR A 192 1.68 -10.23 -10.55
CA THR A 192 1.33 -9.65 -11.86
C THR A 192 1.95 -8.28 -12.14
N GLY A 193 2.60 -7.66 -11.15
CA GLY A 193 3.21 -6.33 -11.30
C GLY A 193 2.29 -5.15 -10.96
N LEU A 194 1.09 -5.43 -10.44
CA LEU A 194 0.11 -4.42 -9.98
C LEU A 194 0.54 -3.59 -8.75
N GLY A 195 1.74 -3.81 -8.21
CA GLY A 195 2.22 -3.06 -7.04
C GLY A 195 1.69 -3.60 -5.71
N SER A 196 1.56 -4.93 -5.57
CA SER A 196 1.00 -5.57 -4.36
C SER A 196 1.64 -5.09 -3.05
N SER A 197 2.93 -4.77 -3.03
CA SER A 197 3.61 -4.25 -1.83
C SER A 197 3.16 -2.85 -1.46
N ALA A 198 2.90 -1.98 -2.45
CA ALA A 198 2.42 -0.63 -2.21
C ALA A 198 0.97 -0.63 -1.70
N SER A 199 0.10 -1.45 -2.30
CA SER A 199 -1.28 -1.62 -1.83
C SER A 199 -1.34 -2.24 -0.43
N LEU A 200 -0.47 -3.22 -0.13
CA LEU A 200 -0.34 -3.81 1.22
C LEU A 200 0.08 -2.77 2.25
N VAL A 201 1.15 -2.03 1.97
CA VAL A 201 1.67 -1.03 2.89
C VAL A 201 0.63 0.05 3.14
N THR A 202 -0.01 0.55 2.08
CA THR A 202 -0.98 1.65 2.15
C THR A 202 -2.24 1.25 2.92
N SER A 203 -2.86 0.11 2.58
CA SER A 203 -4.06 -0.37 3.28
C SER A 203 -3.78 -0.66 4.77
N LEU A 204 -2.61 -1.22 5.09
CA LEU A 204 -2.24 -1.52 6.48
C LEU A 204 -1.94 -0.25 7.29
N VAL A 205 -1.21 0.73 6.73
CA VAL A 205 -1.01 2.04 7.35
C VAL A 205 -2.36 2.72 7.62
N ALA A 206 -3.20 2.83 6.60
CA ALA A 206 -4.48 3.51 6.71
C ALA A 206 -5.41 2.82 7.72
N SER A 207 -5.49 1.48 7.69
CA SER A 207 -6.32 0.72 8.65
C SER A 207 -5.85 0.91 10.08
N LEU A 208 -4.55 0.91 10.38
CA LEU A 208 -4.04 1.17 11.73
C LEU A 208 -4.31 2.61 12.20
N LEU A 209 -4.05 3.61 11.35
CA LEU A 209 -4.30 5.01 11.70
C LEU A 209 -5.78 5.29 11.99
N VAL A 210 -6.69 4.69 11.20
CA VAL A 210 -8.14 4.79 11.44
C VAL A 210 -8.56 3.97 12.65
N HIS A 211 -8.01 2.76 12.85
CA HIS A 211 -8.37 1.88 13.96
C HIS A 211 -8.07 2.52 15.32
N PHE A 212 -6.93 3.19 15.43
CA PHE A 212 -6.56 3.94 16.64
C PHE A 212 -7.21 5.34 16.71
N GLY A 213 -7.95 5.75 15.70
CA GLY A 213 -8.59 7.07 15.64
C GLY A 213 -7.60 8.22 15.57
N ILE A 214 -6.43 8.01 14.96
CA ILE A 214 -5.53 9.08 14.54
C ILE A 214 -6.12 9.80 13.31
N LEU A 215 -6.81 9.04 12.45
CA LEU A 215 -7.58 9.55 11.33
C LEU A 215 -9.05 9.16 11.48
N ASP A 216 -9.95 10.03 11.01
CA ASP A 216 -11.37 9.71 10.85
C ASP A 216 -11.57 8.91 9.56
N LYS A 217 -12.47 7.90 9.60
CA LYS A 217 -12.88 7.14 8.42
C LYS A 217 -13.38 8.05 7.29
N LYS A 218 -14.13 9.10 7.62
CA LYS A 218 -14.64 10.07 6.63
C LYS A 218 -13.51 10.87 5.97
N GLY A 219 -12.38 11.04 6.66
CA GLY A 219 -11.22 11.74 6.11
C GLY A 219 -10.42 10.94 5.09
N ILE A 220 -10.78 9.66 4.86
CA ILE A 220 -10.07 8.79 3.90
C ILE A 220 -10.99 8.23 2.81
N CYS A 221 -12.30 8.49 2.87
CA CYS A 221 -13.27 8.08 1.88
C CYS A 221 -13.73 9.31 1.10
N ALA A 222 -13.50 9.32 -0.22
CA ALA A 222 -13.88 10.43 -1.07
C ALA A 222 -15.41 10.52 -1.22
N ASP A 223 -16.03 11.49 -0.56
CA ASP A 223 -17.42 11.88 -0.80
C ASP A 223 -17.45 13.15 -1.66
N THR A 224 -17.36 12.99 -2.99
CA THR A 224 -17.66 13.96 -4.08
C THR A 224 -17.01 15.36 -4.08
N GLU A 225 -16.49 15.88 -2.97
CA GLU A 225 -15.74 17.13 -2.85
C GLU A 225 -14.59 16.92 -1.85
N GLN A 226 -13.35 16.89 -2.32
CA GLN A 226 -12.17 16.77 -1.47
C GLN A 226 -12.08 17.96 -0.51
N SER A 227 -12.39 17.73 0.75
CA SER A 227 -12.19 18.74 1.80
C SER A 227 -10.68 18.91 2.09
N SER A 228 -10.29 20.09 2.59
CA SER A 228 -8.90 20.32 3.02
C SER A 228 -8.41 19.31 4.08
N SER A 229 -9.32 18.82 4.94
CA SER A 229 -9.03 17.79 5.94
C SER A 229 -8.82 16.40 5.35
N GLU A 230 -9.52 16.06 4.28
CA GLU A 230 -9.34 14.79 3.54
C GLU A 230 -7.97 14.77 2.85
N SER A 231 -7.59 15.89 2.22
CA SER A 231 -6.27 16.07 1.61
C SER A 231 -5.13 15.85 2.62
N LEU A 232 -5.25 16.37 3.85
CA LEU A 232 -4.23 16.17 4.89
C LEU A 232 -4.18 14.73 5.41
N SER A 233 -5.33 14.05 5.47
CA SER A 233 -5.43 12.66 5.91
C SER A 233 -4.78 11.71 4.89
N LEU A 234 -5.10 11.89 3.61
CA LEU A 234 -4.46 11.15 2.51
C LEU A 234 -2.96 11.45 2.44
N GLN A 235 -2.55 12.70 2.65
CA GLN A 235 -1.13 13.06 2.68
C GLN A 235 -0.39 12.40 3.84
N LEU A 236 -0.99 12.31 5.03
CA LEU A 236 -0.39 11.54 6.14
C LEU A 236 -0.24 10.07 5.78
N ILE A 237 -1.28 9.44 5.21
CA ILE A 237 -1.23 8.04 4.77
C ILE A 237 -0.11 7.86 3.75
N HIS A 238 -0.05 8.72 2.73
CA HIS A 238 1.00 8.71 1.71
C HIS A 238 2.38 8.81 2.33
N ASN A 239 2.63 9.79 3.20
CA ASN A 239 3.96 10.02 3.76
C ASN A 239 4.42 8.84 4.63
N VAL A 240 3.53 8.30 5.46
CA VAL A 240 3.84 7.13 6.31
C VAL A 240 4.04 5.88 5.46
N ALA A 241 3.15 5.61 4.51
CA ALA A 241 3.24 4.46 3.60
C ALA A 241 4.50 4.53 2.74
N GLN A 242 4.83 5.71 2.21
CA GLN A 242 6.01 5.91 1.36
C GLN A 242 7.30 5.76 2.16
N TYR A 243 7.35 6.30 3.38
CA TYR A 243 8.45 6.11 4.31
C TYR A 243 8.66 4.62 4.64
N ALA A 244 7.59 3.93 5.07
CA ALA A 244 7.63 2.51 5.42
C ALA A 244 8.01 1.62 4.22
N HIS A 245 7.49 1.93 3.02
CA HIS A 245 7.82 1.19 1.81
C HIS A 245 9.29 1.37 1.41
N CYS A 246 9.84 2.60 1.47
CA CYS A 246 11.25 2.85 1.22
C CYS A 246 12.16 2.13 2.23
N LEU A 247 11.83 2.17 3.52
CA LEU A 247 12.56 1.42 4.56
C LEU A 247 12.54 -0.09 4.28
N ALA A 248 11.36 -0.64 3.97
CA ALA A 248 11.21 -2.07 3.70
C ALA A 248 11.97 -2.52 2.44
N GLN A 249 12.10 -1.64 1.44
CA GLN A 249 12.89 -1.89 0.23
C GLN A 249 14.40 -1.64 0.41
N GLY A 250 14.81 -0.92 1.45
CA GLY A 250 16.19 -0.48 1.65
C GLY A 250 16.68 0.55 0.61
N LYS A 251 15.76 1.23 -0.08
CA LYS A 251 16.09 2.26 -1.08
C LYS A 251 14.95 3.26 -1.27
N VAL A 252 15.28 4.45 -1.77
CA VAL A 252 14.29 5.43 -2.19
C VAL A 252 13.85 5.13 -3.63
N GLY A 253 12.62 4.64 -3.79
CA GLY A 253 11.99 4.40 -5.09
C GLY A 253 11.48 5.68 -5.75
N SER A 254 10.76 5.54 -6.88
CA SER A 254 10.01 6.62 -7.50
C SER A 254 8.81 7.06 -6.67
N GLY A 255 8.17 6.13 -5.96
CA GLY A 255 7.00 6.35 -5.11
C GLY A 255 5.63 6.38 -5.82
N PHE A 256 5.60 6.23 -7.15
CA PHE A 256 4.35 6.28 -7.91
C PHE A 256 3.39 5.13 -7.57
N ASP A 257 3.92 4.00 -7.10
CA ASP A 257 3.14 2.83 -6.70
C ASP A 257 2.38 3.09 -5.39
N VAL A 258 3.05 3.65 -4.37
CA VAL A 258 2.40 4.07 -3.12
C VAL A 258 1.46 5.26 -3.38
N SER A 259 1.89 6.24 -4.17
CA SER A 259 1.05 7.37 -4.58
C SER A 259 -0.26 6.90 -5.21
N ALA A 260 -0.21 5.92 -6.12
CA ALA A 260 -1.42 5.39 -6.76
C ALA A 260 -2.31 4.59 -5.81
N ALA A 261 -1.71 3.86 -4.85
CA ALA A 261 -2.46 3.18 -3.81
C ALA A 261 -3.19 4.14 -2.85
N VAL A 262 -2.79 5.41 -2.79
CA VAL A 262 -3.44 6.45 -1.97
C VAL A 262 -4.42 7.29 -2.80
N TYR A 263 -3.98 7.81 -3.93
CA TYR A 263 -4.70 8.83 -4.70
C TYR A 263 -5.42 8.29 -5.94
N GLY A 264 -5.28 6.99 -6.25
CA GLY A 264 -5.87 6.38 -7.44
C GLY A 264 -5.19 6.84 -8.73
N SER A 265 -5.99 7.09 -9.77
CA SER A 265 -5.50 7.50 -11.10
C SER A 265 -5.04 8.96 -11.12
N HIS A 266 -3.78 9.18 -11.49
CA HIS A 266 -3.18 10.52 -11.47
C HIS A 266 -1.96 10.64 -12.39
N ARG A 267 -1.60 11.88 -12.73
CA ARG A 267 -0.28 12.25 -13.21
C ARG A 267 0.61 12.44 -11.99
N TYR A 268 1.73 11.73 -11.99
CA TYR A 268 2.67 11.68 -10.88
C TYR A 268 4.00 12.31 -11.26
N ARG A 269 4.51 13.19 -10.39
CA ARG A 269 5.92 13.59 -10.35
C ARG A 269 6.48 13.21 -8.99
N ARG A 270 7.64 12.52 -9.02
CA ARG A 270 8.26 12.00 -7.80
C ARG A 270 8.65 13.11 -6.82
N PHE A 271 8.59 12.79 -5.53
CA PHE A 271 9.19 13.62 -4.48
C PHE A 271 10.72 13.62 -4.58
N SER A 272 11.32 14.66 -4.00
CA SER A 272 12.75 14.84 -3.81
C SER A 272 13.27 13.85 -2.76
N PRO A 273 14.22 12.96 -3.11
CA PRO A 273 14.73 11.95 -2.18
C PRO A 273 15.26 12.49 -0.84
N SER A 274 15.67 13.76 -0.82
CA SER A 274 16.17 14.47 0.35
C SER A 274 15.18 14.54 1.51
N VAL A 275 13.86 14.43 1.27
CA VAL A 275 12.85 14.42 2.35
C VAL A 275 13.03 13.24 3.30
N LEU A 276 13.49 12.10 2.77
CA LEU A 276 13.75 10.89 3.55
C LEU A 276 15.16 10.90 4.18
N GLY A 277 16.09 11.68 3.60
CA GLY A 277 17.38 12.06 4.18
C GLY A 277 18.11 10.94 4.94
N ALA A 278 18.58 11.28 6.15
CA ALA A 278 19.26 10.37 7.08
C ALA A 278 18.31 9.42 7.85
N ALA A 279 16.99 9.59 7.72
CA ALA A 279 16.03 8.70 8.38
C ALA A 279 15.92 7.33 7.70
N MET A 280 16.43 7.22 6.47
CA MET A 280 16.70 5.94 5.81
C MET A 280 17.83 5.20 6.56
N GLY A 281 17.47 4.42 7.57
CA GLY A 281 18.41 3.63 8.38
C GLY A 281 18.34 3.86 9.89
N ASN A 282 17.52 4.82 10.35
CA ASN A 282 17.22 5.00 11.77
C ASN A 282 15.70 4.99 11.98
N ASP A 283 15.10 3.80 11.95
CA ASP A 283 13.66 3.59 12.18
C ASP A 283 13.26 3.69 13.66
N SER A 284 14.23 3.85 14.57
CA SER A 284 14.00 3.83 16.01
C SER A 284 13.58 5.17 16.63
N ASP A 285 13.72 6.30 15.90
CA ASP A 285 13.36 7.62 16.41
C ASP A 285 11.92 8.00 16.04
N ALA A 286 11.00 7.79 16.98
CA ALA A 286 9.59 8.13 16.81
C ALA A 286 9.32 9.65 16.68
N VAL A 287 10.21 10.52 17.20
CA VAL A 287 10.08 11.98 17.04
C VAL A 287 10.37 12.36 15.59
N GLU A 288 11.48 11.85 15.06
CA GLU A 288 11.87 12.09 13.67
C GLU A 288 10.86 11.50 12.69
N LEU A 289 10.32 10.31 12.99
CA LEU A 289 9.23 9.71 12.22
C LEU A 289 8.02 10.64 12.10
N VAL A 290 7.54 11.18 13.23
CA VAL A 290 6.39 12.11 13.22
C VAL A 290 6.71 13.38 12.44
N ARG A 291 7.93 13.91 12.56
CA ARG A 291 8.36 15.10 11.84
C ARG A 291 8.40 14.86 10.33
N ILE A 292 9.04 13.79 9.89
CA ILE A 292 9.20 13.46 8.46
C ILE A 292 7.85 13.15 7.82
N THR A 293 6.99 12.41 8.50
CA THR A 293 5.70 11.97 7.94
C THR A 293 4.58 12.99 8.09
N SER A 294 4.84 14.13 8.74
CA SER A 294 3.84 15.20 8.90
C SER A 294 3.33 15.69 7.53
N PRO A 295 2.02 15.91 7.37
CA PRO A 295 1.47 16.58 6.18
C PRO A 295 2.05 17.99 5.97
N ASP A 296 2.44 18.67 7.04
CA ASP A 296 3.05 20.00 6.99
C ASP A 296 4.52 20.00 6.53
N ASN A 297 5.13 18.82 6.35
CA ASN A 297 6.51 18.72 5.89
C ASN A 297 6.60 19.02 4.39
N ALA A 298 6.97 20.27 4.07
CA ALA A 298 7.15 20.76 2.71
C ALA A 298 8.25 20.02 1.90
N GLY A 299 9.06 19.17 2.54
CA GLY A 299 9.99 18.29 1.82
C GLY A 299 9.27 17.24 0.96
N TRP A 300 8.02 16.90 1.27
CA TRP A 300 7.17 16.07 0.40
C TRP A 300 6.62 16.91 -0.76
N ASP A 301 7.47 17.13 -1.76
CA ASP A 301 7.26 17.99 -2.92
C ASP A 301 6.82 17.22 -4.19
N SER A 302 6.24 16.02 -4.02
CA SER A 302 5.64 15.26 -5.11
C SER A 302 4.43 16.01 -5.67
N GLU A 303 4.18 15.88 -6.97
CA GLU A 303 3.00 16.46 -7.61
C GLU A 303 2.07 15.33 -8.03
N VAL A 304 0.84 15.39 -7.53
CA VAL A 304 -0.25 14.45 -7.84
C VAL A 304 -1.37 15.27 -8.45
N VAL A 305 -1.64 15.05 -9.73
CA VAL A 305 -2.75 15.70 -10.43
C VAL A 305 -3.74 14.61 -10.85
N PRO A 306 -4.96 14.58 -10.27
CA PRO A 306 -5.96 13.57 -10.60
C PRO A 306 -6.20 13.46 -12.10
N VAL A 307 -6.41 12.23 -12.56
CA VAL A 307 -6.72 11.93 -13.96
C VAL A 307 -7.83 10.91 -14.01
N GLN A 308 -8.76 11.13 -14.94
CA GLN A 308 -9.79 10.17 -15.25
C GLN A 308 -9.40 9.37 -16.50
N VAL A 309 -9.67 8.06 -16.48
CA VAL A 309 -9.63 7.24 -17.68
C VAL A 309 -10.81 7.70 -18.57
N PRO A 310 -10.57 8.12 -19.82
CA PRO A 310 -11.64 8.63 -20.68
C PRO A 310 -12.83 7.67 -20.79
N PRO A 311 -14.07 8.16 -20.76
CA PRO A 311 -15.25 7.33 -20.97
C PRO A 311 -15.14 6.51 -22.26
N GLY A 312 -15.53 5.23 -22.20
CA GLY A 312 -15.38 4.29 -23.33
C GLY A 312 -13.99 3.65 -23.48
N LEU A 313 -12.95 4.14 -22.79
CA LEU A 313 -11.64 3.49 -22.78
C LEU A 313 -11.59 2.40 -21.70
N ILE A 314 -11.31 1.16 -22.11
CA ILE A 314 -11.17 0.01 -21.20
C ILE A 314 -9.71 -0.44 -21.17
N LEU A 315 -9.06 -0.32 -20.01
CA LEU A 315 -7.72 -0.86 -19.78
C LEU A 315 -7.84 -2.36 -19.45
N ARG A 316 -7.31 -3.22 -20.32
CA ARG A 316 -7.22 -4.67 -20.07
C ARG A 316 -5.79 -5.06 -19.78
N LEU A 317 -5.59 -5.80 -18.69
CA LEU A 317 -4.27 -6.28 -18.29
C LEU A 317 -4.16 -7.77 -18.59
N ALA A 318 -3.08 -8.13 -19.28
CA ALA A 318 -2.74 -9.51 -19.58
C ALA A 318 -1.51 -9.89 -18.76
N ASP A 319 -1.67 -10.87 -17.88
CA ASP A 319 -0.54 -11.49 -17.20
C ASP A 319 0.30 -12.30 -18.19
N VAL A 320 1.61 -12.09 -18.16
CA VAL A 320 2.57 -12.80 -19.01
C VAL A 320 3.31 -13.91 -18.25
N ASP A 321 2.97 -14.15 -16.97
CA ASP A 321 3.51 -15.22 -16.10
C ASP A 321 5.05 -15.24 -16.02
N ALA A 322 5.68 -14.14 -16.42
CA ALA A 322 7.12 -13.96 -16.47
C ALA A 322 7.43 -12.57 -15.89
N GLY A 323 7.81 -12.54 -14.62
CA GLY A 323 8.34 -11.33 -14.01
C GLY A 323 9.67 -10.94 -14.64
N SER A 324 9.92 -9.65 -14.82
CA SER A 324 11.24 -9.15 -15.19
C SER A 324 12.06 -8.81 -13.94
N ASN A 325 13.37 -9.01 -13.98
CA ASN A 325 14.26 -8.51 -12.92
C ASN A 325 14.41 -6.98 -13.07
N THR A 326 13.43 -6.24 -12.55
CA THR A 326 13.32 -4.79 -12.68
C THR A 326 14.59 -4.04 -12.24
N PRO A 327 15.24 -4.38 -11.11
CA PRO A 327 16.49 -3.72 -10.72
C PRO A 327 17.61 -3.84 -11.77
N SER A 328 17.74 -5.00 -12.42
CA SER A 328 18.74 -5.23 -13.47
C SER A 328 18.46 -4.36 -14.70
N MET A 329 17.20 -4.29 -15.14
CA MET A 329 16.79 -3.48 -16.29
C MET A 329 17.02 -1.98 -16.04
N VAL A 330 16.59 -1.48 -14.87
CA VAL A 330 16.79 -0.07 -14.49
C VAL A 330 18.27 0.29 -14.47
N LYS A 331 19.13 -0.55 -13.87
CA LYS A 331 20.58 -0.31 -13.85
C LYS A 331 21.16 -0.21 -15.26
N LYS A 332 20.77 -1.10 -16.17
CA LYS A 332 21.26 -1.09 -17.56
C LYS A 332 20.83 0.17 -18.32
N VAL A 333 19.57 0.57 -18.18
CA VAL A 333 19.02 1.77 -18.84
C VAL A 333 19.70 3.04 -18.30
N LEU A 334 19.89 3.15 -16.98
CA LEU A 334 20.56 4.31 -16.37
C LEU A 334 22.04 4.37 -16.77
N PHE A 335 22.74 3.24 -16.77
CA PHE A 335 24.13 3.17 -17.25
C PHE A 335 24.24 3.58 -18.74
N TRP A 336 23.30 3.15 -19.58
CA TRP A 336 23.25 3.58 -20.98
C TRP A 336 23.03 5.10 -21.10
N ARG A 337 22.13 5.68 -20.28
CA ARG A 337 21.85 7.12 -20.24
C ARG A 337 23.09 7.92 -19.85
N GLU A 338 23.83 7.46 -18.86
CA GLU A 338 25.09 8.10 -18.42
C GLU A 338 26.19 8.04 -19.49
N THR A 339 26.27 6.93 -20.23
CA THR A 339 27.30 6.73 -21.27
C THR A 339 26.96 7.35 -22.62
N ASN A 340 25.69 7.73 -22.85
CA ASN A 340 25.22 8.31 -24.12
C ASN A 340 24.36 9.58 -23.90
N PRO A 341 24.88 10.62 -23.21
CA PRO A 341 24.05 11.69 -22.66
C PRO A 341 23.29 12.50 -23.72
N GLN A 342 23.90 12.81 -24.87
CA GLN A 342 23.23 13.57 -25.93
C GLN A 342 22.04 12.80 -26.52
N GLN A 343 22.27 11.54 -26.90
CA GLN A 343 21.23 10.68 -27.46
C GLN A 343 20.14 10.40 -26.42
N ALA A 344 20.53 10.11 -25.17
CA ALA A 344 19.60 9.82 -24.11
C ALA A 344 18.74 11.04 -23.74
N ASN A 345 19.32 12.25 -23.69
CA ASN A 345 18.55 13.47 -23.43
C ASN A 345 17.55 13.76 -24.56
N ALA A 346 17.95 13.64 -25.82
CA ALA A 346 17.02 13.82 -26.95
C ALA A 346 15.86 12.80 -26.89
N LEU A 347 16.16 11.54 -26.59
CA LEU A 347 15.15 10.50 -26.42
C LEU A 347 14.24 10.76 -25.22
N TRP A 348 14.79 11.15 -24.07
CA TRP A 348 14.01 11.48 -22.87
C TRP A 348 13.06 12.65 -23.11
N THR A 349 13.52 13.71 -23.78
CA THR A 349 12.67 14.86 -24.14
C THR A 349 11.52 14.42 -25.04
N SER A 350 11.81 13.67 -26.11
CA SER A 350 10.76 13.19 -27.02
C SER A 350 9.75 12.25 -26.34
N LEU A 351 10.22 11.36 -25.45
CA LEU A 351 9.34 10.51 -24.66
C LEU A 351 8.48 11.32 -23.68
N ASP A 352 9.04 12.34 -23.03
CA ASP A 352 8.29 13.21 -22.13
C ASP A 352 7.19 13.99 -22.86
N GLU A 353 7.51 14.56 -24.02
CA GLU A 353 6.55 15.23 -24.91
C GLU A 353 5.41 14.29 -25.31
N ALA A 354 5.73 13.07 -25.73
CA ALA A 354 4.73 12.06 -26.08
C ALA A 354 3.85 11.66 -24.87
N ASN A 355 4.45 11.45 -23.70
CA ASN A 355 3.72 11.12 -22.47
C ASN A 355 2.76 12.25 -22.07
N ASN A 356 3.22 13.49 -22.13
CA ASN A 356 2.40 14.67 -21.85
C ASN A 356 1.28 14.83 -22.88
N ARG A 357 1.52 14.50 -24.16
CA ARG A 357 0.48 14.54 -25.19
C ARG A 357 -0.63 13.51 -24.93
N ILE A 358 -0.27 12.30 -24.50
CA ILE A 358 -1.26 11.26 -24.10
C ILE A 358 -2.14 11.79 -22.97
N ARG A 359 -1.54 12.42 -21.95
CA ARG A 359 -2.29 13.04 -20.85
C ARG A 359 -3.28 14.09 -21.35
N GLN A 360 -2.83 14.99 -22.22
CA GLN A 360 -3.69 16.04 -22.79
C GLN A 360 -4.86 15.42 -23.57
N LEU A 361 -4.60 14.40 -24.39
CA LEU A 361 -5.66 13.71 -25.13
C LEU A 361 -6.69 13.06 -24.21
N TRP A 362 -6.27 12.53 -23.06
CA TRP A 362 -7.22 12.00 -22.06
C TRP A 362 -8.10 13.09 -21.44
N ASP A 363 -7.55 14.28 -21.21
CA ASP A 363 -8.35 15.45 -20.78
C ASP A 363 -9.33 15.90 -21.86
N ASP A 364 -8.87 15.97 -23.10
CA ASP A 364 -9.68 16.39 -24.24
C ASP A 364 -10.86 15.44 -24.44
N LEU A 365 -10.63 14.12 -24.37
CA LEU A 365 -11.68 13.09 -24.48
C LEU A 365 -12.67 13.14 -23.31
N SER A 366 -12.17 13.23 -22.08
CA SER A 366 -13.04 13.34 -20.90
C SER A 366 -13.89 14.62 -20.98
N SER A 367 -13.29 15.74 -21.37
CA SER A 367 -13.98 17.02 -21.55
C SER A 367 -14.98 17.01 -22.70
N ALA A 368 -14.73 16.24 -23.76
CA ALA A 368 -15.69 16.04 -24.84
C ALA A 368 -16.94 15.30 -24.32
N HIS A 369 -16.75 14.18 -23.63
CA HIS A 369 -17.86 13.44 -23.01
C HIS A 369 -18.64 14.28 -21.99
N TYR A 370 -17.95 15.09 -21.16
CA TYR A 370 -18.65 15.98 -20.20
C TYR A 370 -19.48 17.08 -20.88
N ARG A 371 -19.10 17.52 -22.08
CA ARG A 371 -19.82 18.56 -22.82
C ARG A 371 -21.03 18.00 -23.56
N ASP A 372 -20.87 16.86 -24.22
CA ASP A 372 -21.93 16.17 -24.95
C ASP A 372 -21.65 14.66 -24.95
N SER A 373 -22.25 13.95 -23.99
CA SER A 373 -22.05 12.50 -23.88
C SER A 373 -22.68 11.75 -25.06
N ALA A 374 -23.75 12.27 -25.66
CA ALA A 374 -24.44 11.58 -26.76
C ALA A 374 -23.63 11.65 -28.06
N ASP A 375 -23.10 12.83 -28.41
CA ASP A 375 -22.22 12.99 -29.56
C ASP A 375 -20.90 12.21 -29.36
N TYR A 376 -20.33 12.29 -28.15
CA TYR A 376 -19.13 11.51 -27.80
C TYR A 376 -19.35 10.02 -27.98
N ASP A 377 -20.41 9.46 -27.38
CA ASP A 377 -20.73 8.03 -27.47
C ASP A 377 -21.04 7.63 -28.92
N SER A 378 -21.68 8.49 -29.70
CA SER A 378 -21.91 8.25 -31.13
C SER A 378 -20.61 8.24 -31.96
N ALA A 379 -19.57 8.95 -31.53
CA ALA A 379 -18.30 9.02 -32.25
C ALA A 379 -17.36 7.85 -31.95
N ILE A 380 -17.50 7.20 -30.79
CA ILE A 380 -16.63 6.09 -30.35
C ILE A 380 -17.24 4.70 -30.55
N ASN A 381 -18.55 4.61 -30.82
CA ASN A 381 -19.24 3.38 -31.23
C ASN A 381 -19.20 3.21 -32.75
#